data_AF-X1CTP1-F1
#
_entry.id   AF-X1CTP1-F1
#
_cell.length_a   1.000
_cell.length_b   1.000
_cell.length_c   1.000
_cell.angle_alpha   90.00
_cell.angle_beta   90.00
_cell.angle_gamma   90.00
#
_symmetry.space_group_name_H-M   'P 1'
#
loop_
_entity.id
_entity.type
_entity.pdbx_description
1 polymer ?
#
loop_
_entity_poly.entity_id
_entity_poly.type
_entity_poly.pdbx_seq_one_letter_code
_entity_poly.pdbx_strand_id
1 'polypeptide(L)'
;RPLEMALRDFSDKDKALDEKKQPLEVDLDTHELPKWLRGLDAHKEHMTILQGLSAKMSENVHFSFSSVMGCFKSNRNTLSAIKRTTIDFELAKLFPSPFGHVELSFAGGRSGIVSGYSAPAAQTRNYCYADPDTARSELFKSVLNPEAVNSDNDMLAFLQSKEGMKISGVKGHEMKRQEMQIESIDAIRQRNKKLISISSSIAKHLPVLDPVHANGGANASTPEKQAAMTDVMIAALKAGLTNVVTYTIDDLGTPVTGLPGNETDRVGI
;
A
#
# COMPACT_ATOMS: atom_id res chain seq x y z
N ARG A 1 27.16 2.26 -0.41
CA ARG A 1 27.84 3.13 0.57
C ARG A 1 27.11 2.99 1.91
N PRO A 2 27.63 2.23 2.88
CA PRO A 2 26.91 1.93 4.14
C PRO A 2 26.79 3.15 5.07
N LEU A 3 27.80 4.03 5.08
CA LEU A 3 27.90 5.16 6.01
C LEU A 3 27.01 6.37 5.65
N GLU A 4 26.23 6.32 4.57
CA GLU A 4 25.32 7.43 4.20
C GLU A 4 24.02 7.42 5.01
N MET A 5 23.70 6.28 5.64
CA MET A 5 22.47 6.03 6.38
C MET A 5 22.66 5.95 7.90
N ALA A 6 23.87 5.66 8.37
CA ALA A 6 24.19 5.62 9.80
C ALA A 6 24.03 7.01 10.43
N LEU A 7 23.51 7.07 11.66
CA LEU A 7 23.36 8.34 12.36
C LEU A 7 24.76 8.85 12.74
N ARG A 8 24.92 10.18 12.68
CA ARG A 8 26.27 10.79 12.64
C ARG A 8 26.97 10.78 14.00
N ASP A 9 26.20 10.69 15.06
CA ASP A 9 26.58 10.80 16.46
C ASP A 9 26.45 9.48 17.22
N PHE A 10 26.40 8.35 16.51
CA PHE A 10 26.50 7.02 17.13
C PHE A 10 27.68 6.92 18.11
N SER A 11 27.43 6.28 19.25
CA SER A 11 28.48 5.93 20.19
C SER A 11 29.46 4.93 19.56
N ASP A 12 30.66 4.78 20.11
CA ASP A 12 31.63 3.79 19.59
C ASP A 12 31.07 2.36 19.65
N LYS A 13 30.18 2.08 20.62
CA LYS A 13 29.46 0.81 20.71
C LYS A 13 28.49 0.65 19.53
N ASP A 14 27.69 1.67 19.23
CA ASP A 14 26.68 1.58 18.17
C ASP A 14 27.32 1.53 16.78
N LYS A 15 28.42 2.29 16.57
CA LYS A 15 29.26 2.18 15.37
C LYS A 15 29.77 0.77 15.17
N ALA A 16 30.27 0.11 16.23
CA ALA A 16 30.75 -1.25 16.14
C ALA A 16 29.64 -2.26 15.80
N LEU A 17 28.39 -2.02 16.23
CA LEU A 17 27.23 -2.83 15.86
C LEU A 17 26.84 -2.61 14.38
N ASP A 18 26.78 -1.36 13.93
CA ASP A 18 26.47 -0.98 12.55
C ASP A 18 27.51 -1.53 11.55
N GLU A 19 28.81 -1.40 11.86
CA GLU A 19 29.90 -1.96 11.05
C GLU A 19 29.77 -3.49 10.88
N LYS A 20 29.33 -4.18 11.94
CA LYS A 20 29.07 -5.62 11.94
C LYS A 20 27.69 -5.99 11.36
N LYS A 21 26.87 -5.00 10.97
CA LYS A 21 25.50 -5.16 10.46
C LYS A 21 24.61 -5.94 11.43
N GLN A 22 24.80 -5.71 12.72
CA GLN A 22 23.97 -6.30 13.78
C GLN A 22 22.68 -5.49 13.96
N PRO A 23 21.60 -6.11 14.46
CA PRO A 23 20.40 -5.38 14.84
C PRO A 23 20.74 -4.29 15.86
N LEU A 24 20.19 -3.09 15.62
CA LEU A 24 20.38 -1.91 16.46
C LEU A 24 19.04 -1.17 16.54
N GLU A 25 18.66 -0.79 17.75
CA GLU A 25 17.50 0.05 18.04
C GLU A 25 17.99 1.22 18.91
N VAL A 26 17.68 2.44 18.47
CA VAL A 26 18.11 3.69 19.12
C VAL A 26 16.98 4.72 19.01
N ASP A 27 16.89 5.59 20.00
CA ASP A 27 15.90 6.67 20.04
C ASP A 27 16.28 7.80 19.07
N LEU A 28 15.45 7.98 18.03
CA LEU A 28 15.76 8.89 16.91
C LEU A 28 15.83 10.37 17.32
N ASP A 29 15.10 10.75 18.37
CA ASP A 29 15.04 12.13 18.88
C ASP A 29 16.41 12.61 19.40
N THR A 30 17.21 11.71 19.97
CA THR A 30 18.55 11.99 20.50
C THR A 30 19.67 12.05 19.45
N HIS A 31 19.38 11.67 18.21
CA HIS A 31 20.39 11.52 17.15
C HIS A 31 20.29 12.54 16.02
N GLU A 32 21.44 12.91 15.46
CA GLU A 32 21.53 13.74 14.25
C GLU A 32 21.28 12.89 12.98
N LEU A 33 20.24 13.25 12.23
CA LEU A 33 19.97 12.62 10.94
C LEU A 33 21.10 12.91 9.92
N PRO A 34 21.36 11.97 8.99
CA PRO A 34 22.23 12.23 7.84
C PRO A 34 21.84 13.52 7.11
N LYS A 35 22.81 14.22 6.53
CA LYS A 35 22.62 15.55 5.93
C LYS A 35 21.42 15.63 4.96
N TRP A 36 21.18 14.58 4.19
CA TRP A 36 20.11 14.51 3.20
C TRP A 36 18.72 14.20 3.79
N LEU A 37 18.64 13.72 5.04
CA LEU A 37 17.40 13.49 5.79
C LEU A 37 17.04 14.62 6.75
N ARG A 38 17.91 15.60 6.96
CA ARG A 38 17.68 16.70 7.93
C ARG A 38 16.40 17.50 7.71
N GLY A 39 15.83 17.49 6.49
CA GLY A 39 14.51 18.06 6.25
C GLY A 39 13.40 17.44 7.12
N LEU A 40 13.66 16.28 7.73
CA LEU A 40 12.75 15.56 8.61
C LEU A 40 13.07 15.76 10.11
N ASP A 41 14.07 16.56 10.48
CA ASP A 41 14.48 16.74 11.88
C ASP A 41 13.33 17.24 12.77
N ALA A 42 12.47 18.11 12.23
CA ALA A 42 11.29 18.63 12.93
C ALA A 42 10.17 17.60 13.14
N HIS A 43 10.31 16.39 12.58
CA HIS A 43 9.28 15.34 12.61
C HIS A 43 9.74 14.05 13.29
N LYS A 44 10.95 14.03 13.88
CA LYS A 44 11.54 12.82 14.48
C LYS A 44 10.65 12.18 15.55
N GLU A 45 9.92 12.98 16.33
CA GLU A 45 8.97 12.50 17.36
C GLU A 45 7.76 11.74 16.78
N HIS A 46 7.54 11.79 15.46
CA HIS A 46 6.42 11.17 14.77
C HIS A 46 6.85 10.13 13.74
N MET A 47 8.12 9.70 13.75
CA MET A 47 8.61 8.73 12.78
C MET A 47 9.60 7.73 13.34
N THR A 48 9.63 6.57 12.70
CA THR A 48 10.66 5.55 12.87
C THR A 48 11.34 5.33 11.52
N ILE A 49 12.68 5.31 11.51
CA ILE A 49 13.45 4.94 10.33
C ILE A 49 13.85 3.48 10.46
N LEU A 50 13.23 2.62 9.66
CA LEU A 50 13.60 1.22 9.59
C LEU A 50 14.60 0.99 8.46
N GLN A 51 15.84 0.64 8.82
CA GLN A 51 16.90 0.32 7.89
C GLN A 51 17.14 -1.19 7.79
N GLY A 52 17.91 -1.60 6.78
CA GLY A 52 18.31 -3.01 6.65
C GLY A 52 17.27 -3.92 6.00
N LEU A 53 16.13 -3.38 5.53
CA LEU A 53 15.22 -4.06 4.61
C LEU A 53 15.94 -4.31 3.28
N SER A 54 16.64 -5.43 3.18
CA SER A 54 17.57 -5.70 2.09
C SER A 54 17.15 -6.95 1.33
N ALA A 55 16.76 -6.76 0.06
CA ALA A 55 16.72 -7.83 -0.92
C ALA A 55 18.15 -8.13 -1.41
N LYS A 56 19.10 -8.38 -0.50
CA LYS A 56 20.58 -8.37 -0.69
C LYS A 56 21.13 -9.32 -1.77
N MET A 57 20.24 -9.96 -2.52
CA MET A 57 20.48 -10.87 -3.59
C MET A 57 19.39 -10.71 -4.67
N SER A 58 18.96 -9.47 -4.98
CA SER A 58 18.08 -9.23 -6.13
C SER A 58 18.79 -9.82 -7.34
N GLU A 59 18.19 -10.85 -7.91
CA GLU A 59 18.80 -11.66 -8.97
C GLU A 59 18.84 -10.87 -10.30
N ASN A 60 18.20 -9.70 -10.38
CA ASN A 60 18.12 -8.85 -11.55
C ASN A 60 18.39 -7.36 -11.25
N VAL A 61 18.99 -6.68 -12.22
CA VAL A 61 19.57 -5.32 -12.10
C VAL A 61 18.50 -4.20 -12.06
N HIS A 62 17.24 -4.47 -12.48
CA HIS A 62 16.26 -3.40 -12.73
C HIS A 62 14.93 -3.49 -11.96
N PHE A 63 14.55 -4.63 -11.38
CA PHE A 63 13.24 -4.79 -10.73
C PHE A 63 13.32 -5.67 -9.49
N SER A 64 12.66 -5.25 -8.41
CA SER A 64 12.59 -6.02 -7.16
C SER A 64 11.16 -6.36 -6.72
N PHE A 65 10.11 -5.78 -7.32
CA PHE A 65 8.70 -6.05 -7.00
C PHE A 65 8.45 -6.10 -5.47
N SER A 66 7.73 -7.09 -4.96
CA SER A 66 7.46 -7.31 -3.53
C SER A 66 8.68 -7.67 -2.68
N SER A 67 9.84 -7.92 -3.30
CA SER A 67 10.96 -8.56 -2.62
C SER A 67 11.73 -7.62 -1.67
N VAL A 68 11.71 -6.31 -1.91
CA VAL A 68 12.30 -5.30 -1.02
C VAL A 68 11.53 -5.27 0.29
N MET A 69 10.23 -5.01 0.21
CA MET A 69 9.35 -4.95 1.39
C MET A 69 9.16 -6.33 2.05
N GLY A 70 9.35 -7.43 1.32
CA GLY A 70 9.24 -8.80 1.84
C GLY A 70 10.56 -9.43 2.31
N CYS A 71 11.71 -8.76 2.11
CA CYS A 71 13.03 -9.28 2.45
C CYS A 71 13.28 -10.71 1.94
N PHE A 72 13.09 -10.93 0.64
CA PHE A 72 13.41 -12.20 -0.04
C PHE A 72 14.04 -11.94 -1.41
N LYS A 73 14.57 -12.98 -2.05
CA LYS A 73 15.02 -12.89 -3.45
C LYS A 73 13.83 -13.03 -4.39
N SER A 74 13.72 -12.13 -5.36
CA SER A 74 12.83 -12.28 -6.50
C SER A 74 13.57 -11.93 -7.78
N ASN A 75 13.35 -12.71 -8.83
CA ASN A 75 13.91 -12.46 -10.16
C ASN A 75 12.85 -12.14 -11.22
N ARG A 76 11.56 -12.30 -10.90
CA ARG A 76 10.48 -12.20 -11.89
C ARG A 76 9.23 -11.62 -11.27
N ASN A 77 8.41 -11.00 -12.13
CA ASN A 77 7.10 -10.49 -11.77
C ASN A 77 6.04 -11.62 -11.71
N THR A 78 6.32 -12.73 -11.01
CA THR A 78 5.42 -13.89 -10.93
C THR A 78 4.92 -14.09 -9.51
N LEU A 79 3.73 -14.70 -9.36
CA LEU A 79 3.19 -15.05 -8.04
C LEU A 79 4.14 -16.01 -7.30
N SER A 80 4.68 -17.03 -7.98
CA SER A 80 5.63 -17.98 -7.39
C SER A 80 6.90 -17.34 -6.82
N ALA A 81 7.25 -16.13 -7.24
CA ALA A 81 8.40 -15.40 -6.72
C ALA A 81 8.11 -14.72 -5.36
N ILE A 82 6.85 -14.52 -4.99
CA ILE A 82 6.44 -13.96 -3.70
C ILE A 82 6.56 -15.04 -2.63
N LYS A 83 7.51 -14.89 -1.70
CA LYS A 83 7.85 -15.94 -0.72
C LYS A 83 7.15 -15.78 0.63
N ARG A 84 6.67 -14.59 0.96
CA ARG A 84 6.03 -14.25 2.23
C ARG A 84 5.35 -12.88 2.14
N THR A 85 4.63 -12.54 3.19
CA THR A 85 4.06 -11.21 3.43
C THR A 85 5.11 -10.11 3.33
N THR A 86 4.73 -8.94 2.81
CA THR A 86 5.53 -7.71 2.86
C THR A 86 5.33 -6.97 4.19
N ILE A 87 6.31 -6.16 4.59
CA ILE A 87 6.31 -5.50 5.90
C ILE A 87 5.10 -4.63 6.16
N ASP A 88 4.59 -3.93 5.15
CA ASP A 88 3.37 -3.12 5.24
C ASP A 88 2.12 -3.96 5.57
N PHE A 89 2.02 -5.18 5.05
CA PHE A 89 0.96 -6.11 5.46
C PHE A 89 1.20 -6.70 6.85
N GLU A 90 2.45 -6.90 7.29
CA GLU A 90 2.72 -7.27 8.68
C GLU A 90 2.37 -6.13 9.63
N LEU A 91 2.65 -4.87 9.27
CA LEU A 91 2.20 -3.68 10.00
C LEU A 91 0.66 -3.59 10.02
N ALA A 92 -0.02 -3.89 8.92
CA ALA A 92 -1.48 -3.89 8.86
C ALA A 92 -2.12 -4.90 9.83
N LYS A 93 -1.45 -6.03 10.10
CA LYS A 93 -1.89 -7.00 11.12
C LYS A 93 -1.70 -6.45 12.54
N LEU A 94 -0.61 -5.72 12.78
CA LEU A 94 -0.34 -5.08 14.08
C LEU A 94 -1.28 -3.90 14.36
N PHE A 95 -1.70 -3.18 13.30
CA PHE A 95 -2.54 -1.99 13.37
C PHE A 95 -3.85 -2.21 12.59
N PRO A 96 -4.76 -3.07 13.07
CA PRO A 96 -5.93 -3.48 12.31
C PRO A 96 -6.86 -2.29 12.00
N SER A 97 -7.40 -2.29 10.79
CA SER A 97 -8.30 -1.28 10.25
C SER A 97 -9.29 -1.92 9.26
N PRO A 98 -10.34 -1.22 8.78
CA PRO A 98 -11.30 -1.80 7.84
C PRO A 98 -10.65 -2.38 6.57
N PHE A 99 -9.75 -1.64 5.91
CA PHE A 99 -9.03 -2.13 4.74
C PHE A 99 -7.75 -2.89 5.08
N GLY A 100 -7.22 -2.74 6.30
CA GLY A 100 -5.95 -3.32 6.73
C GLY A 100 -4.76 -2.56 6.15
N HIS A 101 -4.65 -2.59 4.82
CA HIS A 101 -3.63 -1.95 4.01
C HIS A 101 -4.28 -1.27 2.80
N VAL A 102 -3.75 -0.11 2.41
CA VAL A 102 -4.12 0.56 1.16
C VAL A 102 -2.85 0.82 0.36
N GLU A 103 -2.86 0.39 -0.90
CA GLU A 103 -1.76 0.64 -1.82
C GLU A 103 -2.17 1.60 -2.92
N LEU A 104 -1.36 2.63 -3.13
CA LEU A 104 -1.49 3.60 -4.21
C LEU A 104 -0.22 3.54 -5.07
N SER A 105 -0.37 3.70 -6.38
CA SER A 105 0.79 3.66 -7.28
C SER A 105 0.59 4.55 -8.49
N PHE A 106 1.54 5.44 -8.73
CA PHE A 106 1.64 6.17 -9.99
C PHE A 106 2.66 5.57 -10.98
N ALA A 107 3.26 4.42 -10.62
CA ALA A 107 4.21 3.69 -11.44
C ALA A 107 3.62 3.21 -12.79
N GLY A 108 4.38 3.41 -13.87
CA GLY A 108 4.10 2.89 -15.20
C GLY A 108 2.91 3.53 -15.94
N GLY A 109 2.44 4.71 -15.51
CA GLY A 109 1.34 5.42 -16.18
C GLY A 109 0.00 4.67 -16.18
N ARG A 110 -0.19 3.77 -15.21
CA ARG A 110 -1.39 2.93 -15.08
C ARG A 110 -2.57 3.73 -14.53
N SER A 111 -3.78 3.21 -14.71
CA SER A 111 -5.03 3.76 -14.17
C SER A 111 -5.99 2.63 -13.79
N GLY A 112 -6.91 2.88 -12.88
CA GLY A 112 -7.85 1.93 -12.32
C GLY A 112 -7.26 1.14 -11.15
N ILE A 113 -7.82 -0.04 -10.93
CA ILE A 113 -7.30 -1.02 -9.96
C ILE A 113 -6.35 -1.96 -10.70
N VAL A 114 -5.09 -1.99 -10.28
CA VAL A 114 -4.03 -2.78 -10.95
C VAL A 114 -3.28 -3.64 -9.95
N SER A 115 -2.40 -4.51 -10.47
CA SER A 115 -1.48 -5.29 -9.63
C SER A 115 -0.53 -4.38 -8.86
N GLY A 116 -0.53 -4.51 -7.53
CA GLY A 116 0.39 -3.84 -6.63
C GLY A 116 1.77 -4.51 -6.57
N TYR A 117 2.62 -3.92 -5.74
CA TYR A 117 3.94 -4.38 -5.37
C TYR A 117 3.96 -5.01 -3.99
N SER A 118 2.94 -4.81 -3.15
CA SER A 118 2.85 -5.44 -1.83
C SER A 118 2.25 -6.84 -1.90
N ALA A 119 2.44 -7.64 -0.85
CA ALA A 119 1.92 -9.01 -0.79
C ALA A 119 1.41 -9.36 0.61
N PRO A 120 0.15 -9.82 0.76
CA PRO A 120 -0.39 -10.27 2.04
C PRO A 120 0.10 -11.67 2.47
N ALA A 121 0.59 -12.48 1.53
CA ALA A 121 1.02 -13.86 1.77
C ALA A 121 1.94 -14.37 0.64
N ALA A 122 2.53 -15.55 0.86
CA ALA A 122 3.29 -16.25 -0.18
C ALA A 122 2.40 -16.54 -1.41
N GLN A 123 2.94 -16.34 -2.61
CA GLN A 123 2.22 -16.53 -3.87
C GLN A 123 0.95 -15.69 -4.05
N THR A 124 0.76 -14.64 -3.24
CA THR A 124 -0.41 -13.76 -3.32
C THR A 124 0.04 -12.33 -3.53
N ARG A 125 -0.51 -11.67 -4.56
CA ARG A 125 -0.22 -10.28 -4.87
C ARG A 125 -1.36 -9.39 -4.41
N ASN A 126 -1.02 -8.21 -3.88
CA ASN A 126 -2.00 -7.18 -3.57
C ASN A 126 -2.45 -6.41 -4.82
N TYR A 127 -3.59 -5.73 -4.75
CA TYR A 127 -3.96 -4.72 -5.73
C TYR A 127 -3.58 -3.32 -5.23
N CYS A 128 -3.45 -2.37 -6.15
CA CYS A 128 -3.28 -0.96 -5.82
C CYS A 128 -4.18 -0.08 -6.70
N TYR A 129 -4.48 1.11 -6.20
CA TYR A 129 -5.19 2.13 -6.97
C TYR A 129 -4.18 2.98 -7.74
N ALA A 130 -4.35 3.06 -9.05
CA ALA A 130 -3.37 3.68 -9.94
C ALA A 130 -3.66 5.14 -10.30
N ASP A 131 -4.82 5.67 -9.91
CA ASP A 131 -5.16 7.08 -10.06
C ASP A 131 -6.03 7.60 -8.89
N PRO A 132 -6.03 8.93 -8.65
CA PRO A 132 -6.73 9.53 -7.52
C PRO A 132 -8.25 9.32 -7.55
N ASP A 133 -8.86 9.37 -8.73
CA ASP A 133 -10.32 9.27 -8.90
C ASP A 133 -10.84 7.87 -8.55
N THR A 134 -10.15 6.84 -9.03
CA THR A 134 -10.42 5.43 -8.66
C THR A 134 -10.19 5.22 -7.16
N ALA A 135 -9.06 5.71 -6.62
CA ALA A 135 -8.75 5.56 -5.20
C ALA A 135 -9.84 6.20 -4.33
N ARG A 136 -10.26 7.44 -4.64
CA ARG A 136 -11.34 8.13 -3.94
C ARG A 136 -12.66 7.38 -4.06
N SER A 137 -13.05 6.99 -5.27
CA SER A 137 -14.34 6.36 -5.55
C SER A 137 -14.49 5.03 -4.82
N GLU A 138 -13.42 4.23 -4.76
CA GLU A 138 -13.46 2.90 -4.14
C GLU A 138 -13.28 2.96 -2.62
N LEU A 139 -12.32 3.75 -2.11
CA LEU A 139 -12.07 3.84 -0.67
C LEU A 139 -13.21 4.52 0.08
N PHE A 140 -13.86 5.51 -0.54
CA PHE A 140 -14.95 6.30 0.05
C PHE A 140 -16.33 5.92 -0.51
N LYS A 141 -16.44 4.76 -1.19
CA LYS A 141 -17.69 4.27 -1.83
C LYS A 141 -18.89 4.27 -0.87
N SER A 142 -18.68 3.97 0.40
CA SER A 142 -19.73 3.95 1.43
C SER A 142 -20.46 5.28 1.62
N VAL A 143 -19.81 6.40 1.31
CA VAL A 143 -20.40 7.75 1.37
C VAL A 143 -20.76 8.25 -0.02
N LEU A 144 -19.95 7.94 -1.04
CA LEU A 144 -20.17 8.40 -2.41
C LEU A 144 -21.31 7.68 -3.12
N ASN A 145 -21.53 6.40 -2.82
CA ASN A 145 -22.54 5.56 -3.45
C ASN A 145 -23.07 4.49 -2.47
N PRO A 146 -23.82 4.89 -1.43
CA PRO A 146 -24.34 3.97 -0.42
C PRO A 146 -25.28 2.92 -1.00
N GLU A 147 -26.06 3.25 -2.03
CA GLU A 147 -26.99 2.31 -2.68
C GLU A 147 -26.25 1.16 -3.37
N ALA A 148 -25.14 1.44 -4.06
CA ALA A 148 -24.31 0.38 -4.62
C ALA A 148 -23.72 -0.52 -3.53
N VAL A 149 -23.32 0.05 -2.39
CA VAL A 149 -22.81 -0.73 -1.25
C VAL A 149 -23.91 -1.62 -0.64
N ASN A 150 -25.14 -1.13 -0.56
CA ASN A 150 -26.29 -1.92 -0.09
C ASN A 150 -26.57 -3.09 -1.04
N SER A 151 -26.61 -2.82 -2.34
CA SER A 151 -26.79 -3.86 -3.37
C SER A 151 -25.67 -4.92 -3.32
N ASP A 152 -24.41 -4.50 -3.17
CA ASP A 152 -23.26 -5.41 -3.02
C ASP A 152 -23.42 -6.28 -1.76
N ASN A 153 -23.88 -5.69 -0.64
CA ASN A 153 -24.12 -6.42 0.62
C ASN A 153 -25.23 -7.47 0.49
N ASP A 154 -26.32 -7.14 -0.21
CA ASP A 154 -27.42 -8.08 -0.45
C ASP A 154 -26.98 -9.25 -1.31
N MET A 155 -26.16 -8.98 -2.34
CA MET A 155 -25.56 -10.01 -3.19
C MET A 155 -24.64 -10.93 -2.39
N LEU A 156 -23.77 -10.39 -1.53
CA LEU A 156 -22.89 -11.17 -0.66
C LEU A 156 -23.68 -12.04 0.33
N ALA A 157 -24.77 -11.51 0.91
CA ALA A 157 -25.65 -12.27 1.79
C ALA A 157 -26.34 -13.42 1.05
N PHE A 158 -26.77 -13.19 -0.19
CA PHE A 158 -27.33 -14.23 -1.05
C PHE A 158 -26.29 -15.33 -1.36
N LEU A 159 -25.07 -14.96 -1.78
CA LEU A 159 -24.01 -15.94 -2.08
C LEU A 159 -23.67 -16.82 -0.88
N GLN A 160 -23.49 -16.22 0.30
CA GLN A 160 -23.21 -16.96 1.53
C GLN A 160 -24.33 -17.96 1.86
N SER A 161 -25.60 -17.57 1.68
CA SER A 161 -26.73 -18.47 1.91
C SER A 161 -26.71 -19.69 0.98
N LYS A 162 -26.28 -19.50 -0.28
CA LYS A 162 -26.22 -20.58 -1.28
C LYS A 162 -25.03 -21.51 -1.09
N GLU A 163 -23.88 -20.97 -0.74
CA GLU A 163 -22.67 -21.76 -0.49
C GLU A 163 -22.77 -22.55 0.82
N GLY A 164 -23.28 -21.94 1.90
CA GLY A 164 -23.51 -22.62 3.17
C GLY A 164 -24.46 -23.83 3.06
N MET A 165 -25.46 -23.76 2.16
CA MET A 165 -26.37 -24.87 1.89
C MET A 165 -25.73 -26.07 1.14
N LYS A 166 -24.59 -25.87 0.46
CA LYS A 166 -23.96 -26.90 -0.40
C LYS A 166 -22.80 -27.66 0.26
N ILE A 167 -22.44 -27.34 1.51
CA ILE A 167 -21.33 -28.00 2.22
C ILE A 167 -21.62 -29.50 2.47
N SER A 168 -22.89 -29.91 2.54
CA SER A 168 -23.25 -31.30 2.76
C SER A 168 -22.80 -32.20 1.59
N GLY A 169 -21.82 -33.07 1.84
CA GLY A 169 -21.35 -34.08 0.87
C GLY A 169 -20.07 -33.71 0.12
N VAL A 170 -19.56 -32.49 0.25
CA VAL A 170 -18.27 -32.07 -0.30
C VAL A 170 -17.15 -32.44 0.68
N LYS A 171 -16.06 -33.04 0.19
CA LYS A 171 -14.93 -33.50 1.01
C LYS A 171 -13.59 -33.12 0.40
N GLY A 172 -12.54 -33.10 1.23
CA GLY A 172 -11.17 -32.93 0.77
C GLY A 172 -10.87 -31.52 0.25
N HIS A 173 -10.17 -31.41 -0.88
CA HIS A 173 -9.71 -30.13 -1.43
C HIS A 173 -10.86 -29.19 -1.83
N GLU A 174 -11.97 -29.73 -2.32
CA GLU A 174 -13.12 -28.92 -2.73
C GLU A 174 -13.83 -28.30 -1.51
N MET A 175 -13.87 -29.02 -0.39
CA MET A 175 -14.41 -28.49 0.87
C MET A 175 -13.58 -27.30 1.35
N LYS A 176 -12.25 -27.45 1.36
CA LYS A 176 -11.33 -26.35 1.72
C LYS A 176 -11.48 -25.13 0.82
N ARG A 177 -11.70 -25.34 -0.49
CA ARG A 177 -11.92 -24.25 -1.45
C ARG A 177 -13.20 -23.47 -1.12
N GLN A 178 -14.28 -24.19 -0.81
CA GLN A 178 -15.56 -23.57 -0.43
C GLN A 178 -15.46 -22.85 0.92
N GLU A 179 -14.78 -23.43 1.92
CA GLU A 179 -14.51 -22.77 3.21
C GLU A 179 -13.79 -21.44 3.00
N MET A 180 -12.70 -21.41 2.21
CA MET A 180 -11.98 -20.17 1.89
C MET A 180 -12.87 -19.13 1.18
N GLN A 181 -13.81 -19.56 0.35
CA GLN A 181 -14.74 -18.66 -0.34
C GLN A 181 -15.74 -18.02 0.64
N ILE A 182 -16.31 -18.83 1.54
CA ILE A 182 -17.22 -18.35 2.59
C ILE A 182 -16.50 -17.40 3.54
N GLU A 183 -15.28 -17.75 3.98
CA GLU A 183 -14.44 -16.88 4.82
C GLU A 183 -14.16 -15.53 4.15
N SER A 184 -13.90 -15.52 2.84
CA SER A 184 -13.70 -14.28 2.07
C SER A 184 -14.96 -13.42 2.04
N ILE A 185 -16.14 -14.02 1.80
CA ILE A 185 -17.43 -13.31 1.83
C ILE A 185 -17.66 -12.71 3.22
N ASP A 186 -17.45 -13.48 4.29
CA ASP A 186 -17.59 -12.99 5.66
C ASP A 186 -16.63 -11.85 5.96
N ALA A 187 -15.37 -11.94 5.54
CA ALA A 187 -14.40 -10.87 5.71
C ALA A 187 -14.87 -9.55 5.05
N ILE A 188 -15.42 -9.61 3.83
CA ILE A 188 -15.96 -8.42 3.14
C ILE A 188 -17.16 -7.85 3.90
N ARG A 189 -18.08 -8.69 4.37
CA ARG A 189 -19.25 -8.24 5.15
C ARG A 189 -18.84 -7.58 6.47
N GLN A 190 -17.86 -8.16 7.17
CA GLN A 190 -17.34 -7.57 8.41
C GLN A 190 -16.63 -6.23 8.14
N ARG A 191 -15.88 -6.11 7.05
CA ARG A 191 -15.32 -4.82 6.61
C ARG A 191 -16.43 -3.80 6.38
N ASN A 192 -17.47 -4.15 5.63
CA ASN A 192 -18.55 -3.21 5.30
C ASN A 192 -19.29 -2.74 6.56
N LYS A 193 -19.50 -3.61 7.55
CA LYS A 193 -20.02 -3.21 8.87
C LYS A 193 -19.11 -2.20 9.58
N LYS A 194 -17.79 -2.42 9.58
CA LYS A 194 -16.82 -1.47 10.13
C LYS A 194 -16.92 -0.12 9.41
N LEU A 195 -16.99 -0.11 8.08
CA LEU A 195 -17.11 1.12 7.28
C LEU A 195 -18.40 1.90 7.61
N ILE A 196 -19.53 1.22 7.77
CA ILE A 196 -20.79 1.84 8.20
C ILE A 196 -20.62 2.51 9.57
N SER A 197 -19.96 1.84 10.51
CA SER A 197 -19.74 2.37 11.87
C SER A 197 -18.89 3.64 11.93
N ILE A 198 -18.05 3.89 10.92
CA ILE A 198 -17.20 5.09 10.81
C ILE A 198 -17.65 6.04 9.70
N SER A 199 -18.85 5.88 9.15
CA SER A 199 -19.38 6.66 8.02
C SER A 199 -19.31 8.18 8.22
N SER A 200 -19.56 8.67 9.44
CA SER A 200 -19.43 10.09 9.78
C SER A 200 -17.99 10.60 9.63
N SER A 201 -17.00 9.80 10.02
CA SER A 201 -15.58 10.10 9.85
C SER A 201 -15.17 10.09 8.38
N ILE A 202 -15.67 9.11 7.61
CA ILE A 202 -15.45 9.00 6.16
C ILE A 202 -15.99 10.25 5.45
N ALA A 203 -17.22 10.67 5.78
CA ALA A 203 -17.85 11.85 5.18
C ALA A 203 -17.10 13.14 5.54
N LYS A 204 -16.66 13.28 6.80
CA LYS A 204 -15.89 14.44 7.27
C LYS A 204 -14.55 14.60 6.55
N HIS A 205 -13.90 13.51 6.19
CA HIS A 205 -12.57 13.51 5.60
C HIS A 205 -12.57 13.13 4.12
N LEU A 206 -13.73 13.17 3.45
CA LEU A 206 -13.81 12.88 2.02
C LEU A 206 -12.94 13.86 1.22
N PRO A 207 -11.93 13.40 0.47
CA PRO A 207 -11.06 14.30 -0.27
C PRO A 207 -11.81 14.92 -1.46
N VAL A 208 -11.51 16.18 -1.76
CA VAL A 208 -12.00 16.87 -2.96
C VAL A 208 -10.93 16.74 -4.03
N LEU A 209 -11.32 16.28 -5.22
CA LEU A 209 -10.43 16.19 -6.37
C LEU A 209 -10.80 17.24 -7.40
N ASP A 210 -9.79 17.86 -7.99
CA ASP A 210 -9.97 18.76 -9.12
C ASP A 210 -10.50 18.00 -10.36
N PRO A 211 -11.28 18.67 -11.23
CA PRO A 211 -11.85 18.04 -12.43
C PRO A 211 -10.82 17.41 -13.37
N VAL A 212 -9.57 17.89 -13.33
CA VAL A 212 -8.47 17.35 -14.13
C VAL A 212 -8.17 15.88 -13.82
N HIS A 213 -8.58 15.38 -12.65
CA HIS A 213 -8.39 13.99 -12.23
C HIS A 213 -9.48 13.03 -12.68
N ALA A 214 -10.60 13.53 -13.22
CA ALA A 214 -11.72 12.68 -13.62
C ALA A 214 -11.28 11.61 -14.65
N ASN A 215 -11.84 10.41 -14.55
CA ASN A 215 -11.59 9.30 -15.47
C ASN A 215 -10.10 8.92 -15.58
N GLY A 216 -9.41 8.83 -14.43
CA GLY A 216 -8.00 8.48 -14.37
C GLY A 216 -7.04 9.66 -14.63
N GLY A 217 -7.58 10.85 -14.87
CA GLY A 217 -6.84 12.09 -14.98
C GLY A 217 -5.84 12.11 -16.12
N ALA A 218 -6.22 11.68 -17.32
CA ALA A 218 -5.32 11.62 -18.48
C ALA A 218 -4.58 12.94 -18.78
N ASN A 219 -5.21 14.08 -18.44
CA ASN A 219 -4.66 15.42 -18.65
C ASN A 219 -3.98 16.02 -17.41
N ALA A 220 -4.02 15.35 -16.26
CA ALA A 220 -3.34 15.83 -15.07
C ALA A 220 -1.83 15.58 -15.20
N SER A 221 -1.05 16.60 -14.88
CA SER A 221 0.40 16.54 -14.77
C SER A 221 0.84 15.59 -13.65
N THR A 222 2.10 15.18 -13.68
CA THR A 222 2.68 14.31 -12.67
C THR A 222 2.58 14.91 -11.25
N PRO A 223 2.94 16.19 -11.01
CA PRO A 223 2.77 16.80 -9.70
C PRO A 223 1.32 16.89 -9.24
N GLU A 224 0.37 17.22 -10.13
CA GLU A 224 -1.06 17.28 -9.79
C GLU A 224 -1.56 15.91 -9.33
N LYS A 225 -1.19 14.83 -10.04
CA LYS A 225 -1.58 13.46 -9.65
C LYS A 225 -0.96 13.04 -8.33
N GLN A 226 0.32 13.36 -8.11
CA GLN A 226 1.00 13.03 -6.86
C GLN A 226 0.39 13.76 -5.66
N ALA A 227 0.04 15.04 -5.82
CA ALA A 227 -0.65 15.83 -4.80
C ALA A 227 -2.03 15.22 -4.47
N ALA A 228 -2.86 15.00 -5.50
CA ALA A 228 -4.18 14.41 -5.31
C ALA A 228 -4.14 13.00 -4.68
N MET A 229 -3.17 12.17 -5.07
CA MET A 229 -2.99 10.84 -4.48
C MET A 229 -2.57 10.92 -3.00
N THR A 230 -1.71 11.89 -2.66
CA THR A 230 -1.30 12.18 -1.29
C THR A 230 -2.50 12.64 -0.45
N ASP A 231 -3.37 13.49 -0.99
CA ASP A 231 -4.60 13.91 -0.30
C ASP A 231 -5.54 12.74 -0.04
N VAL A 232 -5.74 11.86 -1.02
CA VAL A 232 -6.54 10.63 -0.83
C VAL A 232 -5.92 9.71 0.23
N MET A 233 -4.60 9.57 0.24
CA MET A 233 -3.86 8.78 1.22
C MET A 233 -4.04 9.33 2.64
N ILE A 234 -3.83 10.63 2.84
CA ILE A 234 -4.00 11.30 4.14
C ILE A 234 -5.47 11.23 4.58
N ALA A 235 -6.41 11.43 3.66
CA ALA A 235 -7.83 11.29 3.93
C ALA A 235 -8.18 9.87 4.40
N ALA A 236 -7.64 8.83 3.77
CA ALA A 236 -7.87 7.44 4.16
C ALA A 236 -7.36 7.14 5.58
N LEU A 237 -6.18 7.66 5.94
CA LEU A 237 -5.63 7.57 7.29
C LEU A 237 -6.52 8.32 8.30
N LYS A 238 -6.86 9.59 8.03
CA LYS A 238 -7.68 10.43 8.93
C LYS A 238 -9.10 9.91 9.10
N ALA A 239 -9.69 9.34 8.04
CA ALA A 239 -11.01 8.75 8.07
C ALA A 239 -11.06 7.45 8.89
N GLY A 240 -9.90 6.82 9.16
CA GLY A 240 -9.81 5.51 9.80
C GLY A 240 -10.11 4.35 8.85
N LEU A 241 -9.96 4.57 7.53
CA LEU A 241 -10.11 3.51 6.52
C LEU A 241 -8.96 2.50 6.59
N THR A 242 -7.76 3.01 6.85
CA THR A 242 -6.55 2.21 7.04
C THR A 242 -5.63 2.87 8.07
N ASN A 243 -4.74 2.09 8.69
CA ASN A 243 -3.61 2.61 9.47
C ASN A 243 -2.27 2.47 8.73
N VAL A 244 -2.27 1.75 7.60
CA VAL A 244 -1.07 1.49 6.80
C VAL A 244 -1.35 1.78 5.34
N VAL A 245 -0.49 2.61 4.77
CA VAL A 245 -0.52 2.99 3.36
C VAL A 245 0.84 2.69 2.74
N THR A 246 0.82 2.18 1.52
CA THR A 246 2.01 2.08 0.68
C THR A 246 1.78 2.91 -0.56
N TYR A 247 2.71 3.84 -0.84
CA TYR A 247 2.61 4.71 -2.00
C TYR A 247 3.85 4.59 -2.88
N THR A 248 3.65 4.09 -4.10
CA THR A 248 4.68 4.09 -5.15
C THR A 248 4.55 5.36 -5.98
N ILE A 249 5.47 6.30 -5.78
CA ILE A 249 5.42 7.64 -6.38
C ILE A 249 5.74 7.61 -7.88
N ASP A 250 6.69 6.77 -8.31
CA ASP A 250 7.13 6.63 -9.69
C ASP A 250 7.84 5.29 -9.93
N ASP A 251 8.05 4.97 -11.20
CA ASP A 251 9.07 4.06 -11.68
C ASP A 251 9.72 4.60 -12.96
N LEU A 252 10.64 3.84 -13.55
CA LEU A 252 11.32 4.26 -14.80
C LEU A 252 10.35 4.49 -15.97
N GLY A 253 9.17 3.88 -15.95
CA GLY A 253 8.16 4.02 -16.99
C GLY A 253 7.10 5.08 -16.69
N THR A 254 7.19 5.77 -15.55
CA THR A 254 6.27 6.86 -15.20
C THR A 254 6.56 8.09 -16.07
N PRO A 255 5.59 8.55 -16.88
CA PRO A 255 5.74 9.82 -17.59
C PRO A 255 5.89 10.96 -16.59
N VAL A 256 6.89 11.81 -16.81
CA VAL A 256 7.12 13.01 -15.99
C VAL A 256 6.65 14.21 -16.79
N THR A 257 5.39 14.62 -16.59
CA THR A 257 4.77 15.74 -17.29
C THR A 257 4.51 16.91 -16.35
N GLY A 258 4.56 18.15 -16.87
CA GLY A 258 4.23 19.37 -16.14
C GLY A 258 5.30 19.87 -15.16
N LEU A 259 6.50 19.27 -15.16
CA LEU A 259 7.68 19.87 -14.54
C LEU A 259 8.41 20.76 -15.54
N PRO A 260 8.87 21.97 -15.14
CA PRO A 260 9.66 22.84 -16.00
C PRO A 260 10.90 22.12 -16.53
N GLY A 261 11.07 22.06 -17.86
CA GLY A 261 12.17 21.38 -18.53
C GLY A 261 11.92 19.92 -18.91
N ASN A 262 10.77 19.35 -18.52
CA ASN A 262 10.38 17.96 -18.80
C ASN A 262 9.07 17.89 -19.61
N GLU A 263 8.66 18.98 -20.25
CA GLU A 263 7.36 19.11 -20.92
C GLU A 263 7.17 18.10 -22.07
N THR A 264 8.26 17.58 -22.62
CA THR A 264 8.28 16.57 -23.70
C THR A 264 8.95 15.26 -23.30
N ASP A 265 9.37 15.10 -22.05
CA ASP A 265 10.15 13.95 -21.62
C ASP A 265 9.26 12.71 -21.46
N ARG A 266 9.31 11.85 -22.49
CA ARG A 266 8.98 10.44 -22.33
C ARG A 266 10.22 9.76 -21.77
N VAL A 267 10.38 9.76 -20.45
CA VAL A 267 11.36 8.89 -19.80
C VAL A 267 10.83 7.46 -20.01
N GLY A 268 11.27 6.84 -21.10
CA GLY A 268 10.91 5.50 -21.52
C GLY A 268 11.96 5.01 -22.50
N ILE A 269 12.52 3.84 -22.20
CA ILE A 269 13.45 3.11 -23.09
C ILE A 269 12.73 2.73 -24.38
#